data_AF-A0A939F5Z6-F1
#
_entry.id   AF-A0A939F5Z6-F1
#
_cell.length_a   1.000
_cell.length_b   1.000
_cell.length_c   1.000
_cell.angle_alpha   90.00
_cell.angle_beta   90.00
_cell.angle_gamma   90.00
#
_symmetry.space_group_name_H-M   'P 1'
#
loop_
_entity.id
_entity.type
_entity.pdbx_description
1 polymer ?
#
loop_
_entity_poly.entity_id
_entity_poly.type
_entity_poly.pdbx_seq_one_letter_code
_entity_poly.pdbx_strand_id
1 'polypeptide(L)'
;MTAEAKPTSPTSPALTERQEARRRRILHASAQLASRGGFEAVQMREVAESSQVALGTLYRYFPSKIHLLVATMQDQLQHLHGTLRKRPPAGDTPAERVASTLMGAFRALQREPHLADAMVRALTFA
;
A
#
# COMPACT_ATOMS: atom_id res chain seq x y z
N MET A 1 2.31 -34.95 -30.49
CA MET A 1 2.92 -33.60 -30.61
C MET A 1 2.07 -32.64 -29.78
N THR A 2 2.25 -32.64 -28.45
CA THR A 2 3.17 -31.78 -27.68
C THR A 2 2.83 -30.29 -27.74
N ALA A 3 2.20 -29.80 -26.67
CA ALA A 3 2.63 -28.58 -25.98
C ALA A 3 1.89 -28.49 -24.63
N GLU A 4 2.36 -29.29 -23.67
CA GLU A 4 2.25 -28.98 -22.25
C GLU A 4 3.32 -27.94 -21.93
N ALA A 5 2.94 -26.78 -21.41
CA ALA A 5 3.86 -25.87 -20.72
C ALA A 5 3.07 -24.86 -19.88
N LYS A 6 2.88 -25.20 -18.61
CA LYS A 6 2.56 -24.25 -17.54
C LYS A 6 3.89 -23.65 -17.06
N PRO A 7 4.08 -22.31 -17.05
CA PRO A 7 5.06 -21.73 -16.16
C PRO A 7 4.37 -21.41 -14.83
N THR A 8 4.49 -22.32 -13.87
CA THR A 8 4.26 -22.02 -12.45
C THR A 8 5.32 -21.04 -11.99
N SER A 9 4.96 -19.77 -11.83
CA SER A 9 5.75 -18.85 -11.01
C SER A 9 5.80 -19.39 -9.57
N PRO A 10 6.93 -19.31 -8.86
CA PRO A 10 7.03 -19.81 -7.50
C PRO A 10 6.14 -18.97 -6.58
N THR A 11 4.96 -19.49 -6.25
CA THR A 11 4.08 -18.92 -5.22
C THR A 11 4.84 -19.02 -3.90
N SER A 12 5.41 -17.91 -3.44
CA SER A 12 5.87 -17.78 -2.05
C SER A 12 4.76 -18.30 -1.14
N PRO A 13 5.06 -19.12 -0.11
CA PRO A 13 4.02 -19.73 0.71
C PRO A 13 3.08 -18.65 1.24
N ALA A 14 1.77 -18.83 1.03
CA ALA A 14 0.75 -17.88 1.45
C ALA A 14 0.87 -17.62 2.96
N LEU A 15 0.84 -16.34 3.36
CA LEU A 15 0.93 -15.96 4.77
C LEU A 15 -0.24 -16.57 5.54
N THR A 16 0.04 -17.12 6.72
CA THR A 16 -1.02 -17.51 7.67
C THR A 16 -1.86 -16.29 8.04
N GLU A 17 -3.12 -16.50 8.44
CA GLU A 17 -4.01 -15.39 8.84
C GLU A 17 -3.39 -14.48 9.91
N ARG A 18 -2.65 -15.07 10.85
CA ARG A 18 -1.92 -14.34 11.91
C ARG A 18 -0.79 -13.48 11.33
N GLN A 19 -0.05 -13.99 10.35
CA GLN A 19 0.99 -13.23 9.66
C GLN A 19 0.37 -12.10 8.83
N GLU A 20 -0.75 -12.35 8.17
CA GLU A 20 -1.45 -11.34 7.37
C GLU A 20 -2.05 -10.22 8.25
N ALA A 21 -2.67 -10.57 9.39
CA ALA A 21 -3.12 -9.60 10.37
C ALA A 21 -1.95 -8.74 10.88
N ARG A 22 -0.78 -9.35 11.12
CA ARG A 22 0.43 -8.63 11.52
C ARG A 22 0.93 -7.70 10.43
N ARG A 23 0.98 -8.17 9.18
CA ARG A 23 1.35 -7.38 8.00
C ARG A 23 0.45 -6.14 7.89
N ARG A 24 -0.88 -6.32 7.97
CA ARG A 24 -1.85 -5.21 7.94
C ARG A 24 -1.63 -4.18 9.04
N ARG A 25 -1.35 -4.61 10.29
CA ARG A 25 -1.02 -3.67 11.39
C ARG A 25 0.23 -2.84 11.11
N ILE A 26 1.26 -3.46 10.51
CA ILE A 26 2.49 -2.76 10.13
C ILE A 26 2.21 -1.70 9.06
N LEU A 27 1.49 -2.07 8.00
CA LEU A 27 1.15 -1.15 6.90
C LEU A 27 0.28 0.02 7.39
N HIS A 28 -0.68 -0.25 8.26
CA HIS A 28 -1.50 0.76 8.89
C HIS A 28 -0.69 1.74 9.75
N ALA A 29 0.22 1.24 10.59
CA ALA A 29 1.12 2.10 11.38
C ALA A 29 2.01 2.97 10.48
N SER A 30 2.54 2.40 9.39
CA SER A 30 3.33 3.15 8.40
C SER A 30 2.52 4.27 7.75
N ALA A 31 1.28 4.00 7.33
CA ALA A 31 0.40 5.01 6.75
C ALA A 31 0.10 6.15 7.73
N GLN A 32 -0.15 5.84 9.00
CA GLN A 32 -0.39 6.86 10.03
C GLN A 32 0.82 7.77 10.26
N LEU A 33 2.03 7.20 10.35
CA LEU A 33 3.26 7.99 10.53
C LEU A 33 3.55 8.85 9.29
N ALA A 34 3.40 8.28 8.09
CA ALA A 34 3.56 9.00 6.84
C ALA A 34 2.56 10.15 6.71
N SER A 35 1.31 9.96 7.14
CA SER A 35 0.29 11.02 7.13
C SER A 35 0.63 12.21 8.04
N ARG A 36 1.40 11.97 9.12
CA ARG A 36 1.79 13.02 10.07
C ARG A 36 2.95 13.89 9.58
N GLY A 37 3.96 13.31 8.93
CA GLY A 37 5.18 14.04 8.60
C GLY A 37 5.95 13.51 7.38
N GLY A 38 5.25 12.85 6.48
CA GLY A 38 5.75 12.47 5.17
C GLY A 38 6.79 11.37 5.23
N PHE A 39 7.69 11.35 4.25
CA PHE A 39 8.72 10.34 4.16
C PHE A 39 9.52 10.26 5.46
N GLU A 40 10.07 11.37 5.94
CA GLU A 40 10.99 11.41 7.08
C GLU A 40 10.38 10.86 8.38
N ALA A 41 9.10 11.14 8.64
CA ALA A 41 8.40 10.67 9.83
C ALA A 41 8.27 9.14 9.90
N VAL A 42 8.41 8.41 8.79
CA VAL A 42 8.38 6.94 8.82
C VAL A 42 9.72 6.39 9.28
N GLN A 43 9.85 6.20 10.59
CA GLN A 43 11.00 5.55 11.21
C GLN A 43 10.68 4.08 11.52
N MET A 44 11.58 3.16 11.13
CA MET A 44 11.34 1.72 11.30
C MET A 44 11.08 1.30 12.76
N ARG A 45 11.76 1.94 13.72
CA ARG A 45 11.54 1.69 15.15
C ARG A 45 10.14 2.09 15.60
N GLU A 46 9.69 3.28 15.23
CA GLU A 46 8.36 3.80 15.57
C GLU A 46 7.23 2.99 14.91
N VAL A 47 7.45 2.51 13.68
CA VAL A 47 6.51 1.58 13.01
C VAL A 47 6.40 0.28 13.78
N ALA A 48 7.53 -0.31 14.20
CA ALA A 48 7.54 -1.57 14.94
C ALA A 48 6.81 -1.44 16.28
N GLU A 49 7.07 -0.36 17.02
CA GLU A 49 6.40 -0.03 18.27
C GLU A 49 4.88 0.16 18.08
N SER A 50 4.49 1.03 17.14
CA SER A 50 3.09 1.36 16.86
C SER A 50 2.27 0.16 16.36
N SER A 51 2.93 -0.78 15.67
CA SER A 51 2.29 -2.02 15.19
C SER A 51 2.42 -3.20 16.15
N GLN A 52 3.03 -3.00 17.32
CA GLN A 52 3.25 -4.00 18.36
C GLN A 52 3.96 -5.25 17.82
N VAL A 53 5.07 -5.04 17.11
CA VAL A 53 5.97 -6.11 16.64
C VAL A 53 7.41 -5.81 17.03
N ALA A 54 8.21 -6.84 17.24
CA ALA A 54 9.65 -6.66 17.42
C ALA A 54 10.28 -6.07 16.14
N LEU A 55 11.29 -5.21 16.28
CA LEU A 55 11.98 -4.57 15.15
C LEU A 55 12.54 -5.60 14.14
N GLY A 56 13.16 -6.68 14.63
CA GLY A 56 13.63 -7.77 13.76
C GLY A 56 12.49 -8.49 13.01
N THR A 57 11.29 -8.53 13.58
CA THR A 57 10.11 -9.03 12.86
C THR A 57 9.72 -8.07 11.75
N LEU A 58 9.71 -6.76 12.00
CA LEU A 58 9.42 -5.77 10.96
C LEU A 58 10.36 -5.91 9.76
N TYR A 59 11.68 -5.97 10.01
CA TYR A 59 12.67 -6.13 8.94
C TYR A 59 12.53 -7.43 8.14
N ARG A 60 11.99 -8.50 8.75
CA ARG A 60 11.66 -9.75 8.04
C ARG A 60 10.52 -9.58 7.04
N TYR A 61 9.56 -8.69 7.31
CA TYR A 61 8.48 -8.37 6.35
C TYR A 61 8.92 -7.32 5.33
N PHE A 62 9.65 -6.30 5.79
CA PHE A 62 10.02 -5.14 4.99
C PHE A 62 11.49 -4.79 5.26
N PRO A 63 12.41 -5.22 4.38
CA PRO A 63 13.85 -5.06 4.60
C PRO A 63 14.32 -3.60 4.70
N SER A 64 13.55 -2.65 4.16
CA SER A 64 13.84 -1.22 4.27
C SER A 64 12.57 -0.38 4.38
N LYS A 65 12.75 0.90 4.77
CA LYS A 65 11.70 1.93 4.76
C LYS A 65 11.04 2.07 3.38
N ILE A 66 11.82 1.95 2.31
CA ILE A 66 11.31 2.00 0.93
C ILE A 66 10.39 0.81 0.66
N HIS A 67 10.81 -0.42 0.97
CA HIS A 67 9.96 -1.62 0.81
C HIS A 67 8.66 -1.51 1.60
N LEU A 68 8.73 -0.97 2.82
CA LEU A 68 7.55 -0.71 3.65
C LEU A 68 6.61 0.30 2.97
N LEU A 69 7.11 1.46 2.55
CA LEU A 69 6.30 2.52 1.95
C LEU A 69 5.68 2.12 0.61
N VAL A 70 6.41 1.37 -0.22
CA VAL A 70 5.87 0.81 -1.48
C VAL A 70 4.74 -0.17 -1.17
N ALA A 71 4.91 -1.05 -0.17
CA ALA A 71 3.85 -1.96 0.24
C ALA A 71 2.65 -1.23 0.84
N THR A 72 2.88 -0.16 1.61
CA THR A 72 1.82 0.71 2.14
C THR A 72 1.04 1.37 1.00
N MET A 73 1.72 1.84 -0.05
CA MET A 73 1.07 2.37 -1.26
C MET A 73 0.19 1.32 -1.94
N GLN A 74 0.69 0.09 -2.11
CA GLN A 74 -0.09 -1.00 -2.70
C GLN A 74 -1.36 -1.30 -1.89
N ASP A 75 -1.26 -1.31 -0.56
CA ASP A 75 -2.41 -1.51 0.34
C ASP A 75 -3.44 -0.38 0.22
N GLN A 76 -3.01 0.88 0.16
CA GLN A 76 -3.90 2.02 -0.06
C GLN A 76 -4.61 1.96 -1.43
N LEU A 77 -3.90 1.56 -2.49
CA LEU A 77 -4.50 1.37 -3.82
C LEU A 77 -5.53 0.23 -3.84
N GLN A 78 -5.27 -0.87 -3.12
CA GLN A 78 -6.24 -1.95 -2.97
C GLN A 78 -7.50 -1.49 -2.24
N HIS A 79 -7.36 -0.70 -1.17
CA HIS A 79 -8.50 -0.09 -0.47
C HIS A 79 -9.29 0.87 -1.38
N LEU A 80 -8.61 1.68 -2.19
CA LEU A 80 -9.25 2.56 -3.17
C LEU A 80 -10.03 1.75 -4.21
N HIS A 81 -9.43 0.72 -4.80
CA HIS A 81 -10.11 -0.18 -5.73
C HIS A 81 -11.33 -0.86 -5.10
N GLY A 82 -11.22 -1.33 -3.86
CA GLY A 82 -12.35 -1.89 -3.12
C GLY A 82 -13.49 -0.89 -2.92
N THR A 83 -13.15 0.37 -2.65
CA THR A 83 -14.12 1.46 -2.50
C THR A 83 -14.83 1.77 -3.82
N LEU A 84 -14.10 1.85 -4.92
CA LEU A 84 -14.66 2.08 -6.27
C LEU A 84 -15.58 0.94 -6.71
N ARG A 85 -15.27 -0.32 -6.36
CA ARG A 85 -16.19 -1.45 -6.63
C ARG A 85 -17.48 -1.36 -5.84
N LYS A 86 -17.44 -0.89 -4.60
CA LYS A 86 -18.61 -0.72 -3.73
C LYS A 86 -19.44 0.51 -4.10
N ARG A 87 -18.78 1.56 -4.58
CA ARG A 87 -19.37 2.83 -5.00
C ARG A 87 -18.85 3.18 -6.39
N PRO A 88 -19.48 2.65 -7.45
CA PRO A 88 -19.07 2.92 -8.81
C PRO A 88 -19.06 4.43 -9.09
N PRO A 89 -18.12 4.92 -9.90
CA PRO A 89 -18.08 6.33 -10.29
C PRO A 89 -19.37 6.73 -11.02
N ALA A 90 -19.88 7.91 -10.68
CA ALA A 90 -21.03 8.51 -11.36
C ALA A 90 -20.63 9.03 -12.76
N GLY A 91 -21.60 9.10 -13.66
CA GLY A 91 -21.42 9.58 -15.03
C GLY A 91 -22.16 8.70 -16.04
N ASP A 92 -22.81 9.34 -17.00
CA ASP A 92 -23.61 8.69 -18.02
C ASP A 92 -22.70 8.07 -19.08
N THR A 93 -21.56 8.70 -19.36
CA THR A 93 -20.56 8.21 -20.31
C THR A 93 -19.37 7.51 -19.64
N PRO A 94 -18.68 6.58 -20.35
CA PRO A 94 -17.41 6.02 -19.86
C PRO A 94 -16.36 7.08 -19.54
N ALA A 95 -16.27 8.15 -20.35
CA ALA A 95 -15.33 9.24 -20.14
C ALA A 95 -15.59 9.99 -18.83
N GLU A 96 -16.85 10.30 -18.52
CA GLU A 96 -17.25 10.95 -17.26
C GLU A 96 -16.90 10.09 -16.05
N ARG A 97 -17.13 8.77 -16.14
CA ARG A 97 -16.77 7.83 -15.05
C ARG A 97 -15.26 7.78 -14.82
N VAL A 98 -14.46 7.80 -15.88
CA VAL A 98 -12.99 7.88 -15.78
C VAL A 98 -12.59 9.21 -15.14
N ALA A 99 -13.12 10.34 -15.62
CA ALA A 99 -12.83 11.67 -15.10
C ALA A 99 -13.20 11.78 -13.61
N SER A 100 -14.39 11.30 -13.22
CA SER A 100 -14.85 11.26 -11.82
C SER A 100 -13.91 10.43 -10.94
N THR A 101 -13.43 9.30 -11.46
CA THR A 101 -12.49 8.43 -10.73
C THR A 101 -11.14 9.12 -10.52
N LEU A 102 -10.57 9.69 -11.59
CA LEU A 102 -9.29 10.41 -11.52
C LEU A 102 -9.37 11.64 -10.60
N MET A 103 -10.46 12.41 -10.68
CA MET A 103 -10.68 13.53 -9.77
C MET A 103 -10.83 13.06 -8.31
N GLY A 104 -11.51 11.94 -8.07
CA GLY A 104 -11.63 11.34 -6.75
C GLY A 104 -10.28 10.94 -6.17
N ALA A 105 -9.46 10.26 -6.97
CA ALA A 105 -8.10 9.87 -6.60
C ALA A 105 -7.20 11.09 -6.33
N PHE A 106 -7.24 12.10 -7.19
CA PHE A 106 -6.45 13.32 -7.04
C PHE A 106 -6.85 14.12 -5.78
N ARG A 107 -8.15 14.18 -5.46
CA ARG A 107 -8.63 14.77 -4.20
C ARG A 107 -8.17 13.99 -2.98
N ALA A 108 -8.10 12.66 -3.06
CA ALA A 108 -7.57 11.85 -1.96
C ALA A 108 -6.09 12.16 -1.71
N LEU A 109 -5.28 12.24 -2.77
CA LEU A 109 -3.87 12.63 -2.67
C LEU A 109 -3.68 14.03 -2.06
N GLN A 110 -4.52 14.99 -2.44
CA GLN A 110 -4.48 16.35 -1.89
C GLN A 110 -4.90 16.43 -0.42
N ARG A 111 -5.74 15.53 0.07
CA ARG A 111 -6.18 15.52 1.48
C ARG A 111 -5.09 15.05 2.43
N GLU A 112 -4.20 14.19 1.96
CA GLU A 112 -3.10 13.63 2.75
C GLU A 112 -1.75 13.89 2.05
N PRO A 113 -1.33 15.17 1.93
CA PRO A 113 -0.16 15.54 1.13
C PRO A 113 1.13 14.90 1.64
N HIS A 114 1.26 14.72 2.95
CA HIS A 114 2.40 14.03 3.56
C HIS A 114 2.45 12.55 3.19
N LEU A 115 1.31 11.84 3.24
CA LEU A 115 1.25 10.43 2.84
C LEU A 115 1.63 10.29 1.36
N ALA A 116 1.09 11.16 0.51
CA ALA A 116 1.42 11.20 -0.91
C ALA A 116 2.92 11.46 -1.16
N ASP A 117 3.51 12.46 -0.48
CA ASP A 117 4.96 12.73 -0.55
C ASP A 117 5.79 11.50 -0.15
N ALA A 118 5.42 10.82 0.94
CA ALA A 118 6.12 9.62 1.39
C ALA A 118 6.13 8.52 0.33
N MET A 119 5.00 8.27 -0.32
CA MET A 119 4.86 7.27 -1.37
C MET A 119 5.62 7.64 -2.65
N VAL A 120 5.51 8.89 -3.10
CA VAL A 120 6.18 9.38 -4.32
C VAL A 120 7.70 9.36 -4.15
N ARG A 121 8.22 9.80 -3.00
CA ARG A 121 9.65 9.72 -2.68
C ARG A 121 10.11 8.27 -2.65
N ALA A 122 9.34 7.37 -2.05
CA ALA A 122 9.67 5.96 -2.03
C ALA A 122 9.81 5.37 -3.45
N LEU A 123 9.03 5.83 -4.43
CA LEU A 123 9.16 5.42 -5.84
C LEU A 123 10.35 6.06 -6.57
N THR A 124 10.79 7.25 -6.14
CA THR A 124 11.91 7.97 -6.76
C THR A 124 13.26 7.46 -6.28
N PHE A 125 13.32 6.95 -5.05
CA PHE A 125 14.53 6.39 -4.42
C PHE A 125 14.57 4.85 -4.41
N ALA A 126 13.60 4.19 -5.07
CA ALA A 126 13.55 2.73 -5.19
C ALA A 126 14.48 2.19 -6.28
#